data_AF-A0A1T5CUX3-F1
#
_entry.id   AF-A0A1T5CUX3-F1
#
_cell.length_a   1.000
_cell.length_b   1.000
_cell.length_c   1.000
_cell.angle_alpha   90.00
_cell.angle_beta   90.00
_cell.angle_gamma   90.00
#
_symmetry.space_group_name_H-M   'P 1'
#
loop_
_entity.id
_entity.type
_entity.pdbx_description
1 polymer ?
#
loop_
_entity_poly.entity_id
_entity_poly.type
_entity_poly.pdbx_seq_one_letter_code
_entity_poly.pdbx_strand_id
1 'polypeptide(L)'
;MPLDHCKVTCYEIIKKYDLDYNSAEAAKMDRDKLPVGITSDSNLVRHRLADLMYEARERDHALTISMAIGLSSKQQRLASERPYRHNWTLGELERFARYLNVPFADFCRKIFS
;
A
#
# COMPACT_ATOMS: atom_id res chain seq x y z
N MET A 1 -19.97 -0.97 -16.89
CA MET A 1 -19.03 0.02 -16.34
C MET A 1 -17.64 -0.37 -16.79
N PRO A 2 -16.83 0.55 -17.33
CA PRO A 2 -15.45 0.22 -17.66
C PRO A 2 -14.73 -0.13 -16.35
N LEU A 3 -14.06 -1.28 -16.33
CA LEU A 3 -13.27 -1.72 -15.19
C LEU A 3 -12.18 -0.68 -14.92
N ASP A 4 -12.28 -0.07 -13.75
CA ASP A 4 -11.33 0.86 -13.16
C ASP A 4 -9.89 0.31 -13.28
N HIS A 5 -9.05 0.97 -14.09
CA HIS A 5 -7.73 0.49 -14.46
C HIS A 5 -6.82 0.24 -13.24
N CYS A 6 -6.98 1.05 -12.18
CA CYS A 6 -6.28 0.82 -10.92
C CYS A 6 -6.72 -0.50 -10.29
N LYS A 7 -8.02 -0.78 -10.23
CA LYS A 7 -8.54 -2.06 -9.70
C LYS A 7 -8.08 -3.25 -10.53
N VAL A 8 -8.01 -3.15 -11.86
CA VAL A 8 -7.50 -4.22 -12.74
C VAL A 8 -6.02 -4.48 -12.48
N THR A 9 -5.20 -3.42 -12.41
CA THR A 9 -3.76 -3.53 -12.16
C THR A 9 -3.49 -4.13 -10.77
N CYS A 10 -4.26 -3.70 -9.76
CA CYS A 10 -4.20 -4.27 -8.42
C CYS A 10 -4.60 -5.74 -8.42
N TYR A 11 -5.67 -6.10 -9.13
CA TYR A 11 -6.13 -7.48 -9.27
C TYR A 11 -5.07 -8.38 -9.91
N GLU A 12 -4.43 -7.91 -10.98
CA GLU A 12 -3.36 -8.64 -11.68
C GLU A 12 -2.12 -8.82 -10.81
N ILE A 13 -1.74 -7.80 -10.03
CA ILE A 13 -0.63 -7.85 -9.08
C ILE A 13 -0.94 -8.85 -7.96
N ILE A 14 -2.11 -8.73 -7.35
CA ILE A 14 -2.57 -9.62 -6.26
C ILE A 14 -2.63 -11.08 -6.73
N LYS A 15 -3.16 -11.33 -7.93
CA LYS A 15 -3.22 -12.67 -8.54
C LYS A 15 -1.83 -13.20 -8.92
N LYS A 16 -0.90 -12.33 -9.32
CA LYS A 16 0.48 -12.70 -9.67
C LYS A 16 1.32 -13.11 -8.45
N TYR A 17 1.00 -12.58 -7.27
CA TYR A 17 1.73 -12.85 -6.02
C TYR A 17 0.97 -13.81 -5.07
N ASP A 18 0.00 -14.57 -5.57
CA ASP A 18 -0.75 -15.60 -4.84
C ASP A 18 -1.28 -15.15 -3.48
N LEU A 19 -1.75 -13.90 -3.41
CA LEU A 19 -2.43 -13.38 -2.23
C LEU A 19 -3.82 -14.00 -2.16
N ASP A 20 -4.20 -14.53 -0.99
CA ASP A 20 -5.53 -15.11 -0.74
C ASP A 20 -6.60 -14.01 -0.93
N TYR A 21 -7.16 -13.97 -2.13
CA TYR A 21 -7.96 -12.86 -2.64
C TYR A 21 -9.27 -13.38 -3.21
N ASN A 22 -10.34 -13.24 -2.42
CA ASN A 22 -11.68 -13.47 -2.92
C ASN A 22 -12.07 -12.34 -3.88
N SER A 23 -11.88 -12.60 -5.18
CA SER A 23 -12.10 -11.63 -6.25
C SER A 23 -13.49 -11.02 -6.27
N ALA A 24 -14.50 -11.77 -5.79
CA ALA A 24 -15.88 -11.32 -5.73
C ALA A 24 -16.15 -10.38 -4.55
N GLU A 25 -15.48 -10.57 -3.41
CA GLU A 25 -15.58 -9.68 -2.25
C GLU A 25 -14.73 -8.43 -2.43
N ALA A 26 -13.51 -8.57 -2.92
CA ALA A 26 -12.60 -7.45 -3.10
C ALA A 26 -13.03 -6.48 -4.21
N ALA A 27 -13.76 -6.94 -5.23
CA ALA A 27 -14.40 -6.06 -6.22
C ALA A 27 -15.45 -5.12 -5.58
N LYS A 28 -16.06 -5.55 -4.48
CA LYS A 28 -17.09 -4.83 -3.73
C LYS A 28 -16.54 -4.03 -2.53
N MET A 29 -15.33 -4.35 -2.07
CA MET A 29 -14.67 -3.64 -0.97
C MET A 29 -14.14 -2.27 -1.41
N ASP A 30 -14.18 -1.32 -0.48
CA ASP A 30 -13.54 -0.03 -0.63
C ASP A 30 -12.00 -0.20 -0.63
N ARG A 31 -11.30 0.61 -1.44
CA ARG A 31 -9.84 0.53 -1.58
C ARG A 31 -9.11 0.80 -0.25
N ASP A 32 -9.68 1.65 0.60
CA ASP A 32 -9.15 2.00 1.92
C ASP A 32 -9.44 0.92 2.98
N LYS A 33 -10.13 -0.15 2.60
CA LYS A 33 -10.42 -1.30 3.47
C LYS A 33 -9.78 -2.58 2.95
N LEU A 34 -9.18 -2.55 1.76
CA LEU A 34 -8.58 -3.73 1.15
C LEU A 34 -7.15 -3.90 1.68
N PRO A 35 -6.89 -4.91 2.52
CA PRO A 35 -5.58 -5.10 3.13
C PRO A 35 -4.55 -5.58 2.11
N VAL A 36 -3.29 -5.16 2.29
CA VAL A 36 -2.15 -5.62 1.48
C VAL A 36 -1.14 -6.34 2.37
N GLY A 37 -0.67 -7.48 1.87
CA GLY A 37 0.30 -8.31 2.57
C GLY A 37 -0.32 -9.06 3.76
N ILE A 38 -1.09 -10.12 3.48
CA ILE A 38 -1.57 -11.10 4.49
C ILE A 38 -0.89 -12.49 4.37
N THR A 39 -0.13 -12.80 3.31
CA THR A 39 0.56 -14.10 3.12
C THR A 39 2.01 -14.12 3.65
N SER A 40 2.74 -15.22 3.51
CA SER A 40 4.14 -15.39 3.97
C SER A 40 5.13 -14.35 3.42
N ASP A 41 4.92 -13.82 2.22
CA ASP A 41 5.75 -12.75 1.61
C ASP A 41 5.45 -11.36 2.20
N SER A 42 4.43 -11.26 3.04
CA SER A 42 3.98 -10.01 3.64
C SER A 42 4.98 -9.43 4.61
N ASN A 43 5.82 -10.26 5.23
CA ASN A 43 6.85 -9.75 6.12
C ASN A 43 7.84 -8.87 5.33
N LEU A 44 8.30 -9.35 4.17
CA LEU A 44 9.22 -8.61 3.31
C LEU A 44 8.56 -7.35 2.73
N VAL A 45 7.32 -7.47 2.26
CA VAL A 45 6.51 -6.34 1.76
C VAL A 45 6.33 -5.27 2.83
N ARG A 46 5.97 -5.68 4.05
CA ARG A 46 5.77 -4.78 5.19
C ARG A 46 7.06 -4.09 5.61
N HIS A 47 8.20 -4.80 5.59
CA HIS A 47 9.51 -4.20 5.83
C HIS A 47 9.85 -3.15 4.79
N ARG A 48 9.72 -3.48 3.50
CA ARG A 48 9.97 -2.52 2.41
C ARG A 48 9.06 -1.30 2.48
N LEU A 49 7.79 -1.48 2.84
CA LEU A 49 6.86 -0.36 3.02
C LEU A 49 7.25 0.53 4.19
N ALA A 50 7.66 -0.06 5.31
CA ALA A 50 8.15 0.68 6.47
C ALA A 50 9.43 1.47 6.13
N ASP A 51 10.37 0.85 5.42
CA ASP A 51 11.62 1.49 4.99
C ASP A 51 11.35 2.65 4.01
N LEU A 52 10.49 2.45 3.01
CA LEU A 52 10.11 3.50 2.06
C LEU A 52 9.40 4.66 2.75
N MET A 53 8.51 4.35 3.70
CA MET A 53 7.82 5.37 4.49
C MET A 53 8.81 6.17 5.33
N TYR A 54 9.79 5.51 5.96
CA TYR A 54 10.86 6.14 6.73
C TYR A 54 11.74 7.03 5.83
N GLU A 55 12.18 6.55 4.68
CA GLU A 55 12.99 7.33 3.73
C GLU A 55 12.25 8.58 3.23
N ALA A 56 10.97 8.43 2.88
CA ALA A 56 10.17 9.53 2.37
C ALA A 56 9.86 10.56 3.48
N ARG A 57 9.73 10.12 4.73
CA ARG A 57 9.64 10.98 5.91
C ARG A 57 10.89 11.84 6.11
N GLU A 58 12.07 11.26 5.95
CA GLU A 58 13.34 11.99 6.07
C GLU A 58 13.48 13.10 5.02
N ARG A 59 12.85 12.93 3.84
CA ARG A 59 12.93 13.89 2.73
C ARG A 59 11.96 15.06 2.86
N ASP A 60 10.77 14.86 3.42
CA ASP A 60 9.63 15.79 3.21
C ASP A 60 8.96 16.30 4.50
N HIS A 61 9.61 16.09 5.64
CA HIS A 61 9.10 16.30 7.00
C HIS A 61 7.85 15.44 7.31
N ALA A 62 7.86 14.79 8.49
CA ALA A 62 6.97 13.66 8.81
C ALA A 62 5.44 13.87 8.69
N LEU A 63 4.97 15.11 8.68
CA LEU A 63 3.53 15.41 8.63
C LEU A 63 2.95 15.32 7.20
N THR A 64 3.69 15.77 6.19
CA THR A 64 3.18 16.00 4.83
C THR A 64 2.81 14.68 4.15
N ILE A 65 3.77 13.75 4.11
CA ILE A 65 3.56 12.42 3.52
C ILE A 65 2.46 11.65 4.21
N SER A 66 2.48 11.62 5.54
CA SER A 66 1.52 10.88 6.34
C SER A 66 0.08 11.32 6.08
N MET A 67 -0.15 12.64 6.00
CA MET A 67 -1.46 13.18 5.67
C MET A 67 -1.85 12.87 4.22
N ALA A 68 -0.90 12.97 3.29
CA ALA A 68 -1.15 12.69 1.88
C ALA A 68 -1.54 11.22 1.61
N ILE A 69 -1.05 10.28 2.42
CA ILE A 69 -1.39 8.85 2.30
C ILE A 69 -2.61 8.43 3.14
N GLY A 70 -3.19 9.33 3.94
CA GLY A 70 -4.41 9.09 4.72
C GLY A 70 -4.17 8.71 6.18
N LEU A 71 -2.94 8.80 6.69
CA LEU A 71 -2.59 8.53 8.08
C LEU A 71 -2.75 9.79 8.94
N SER A 72 -3.97 10.01 9.45
CA SER A 72 -4.32 11.21 10.21
C SER A 72 -3.82 11.18 11.66
N SER A 73 -3.83 10.01 12.31
CA SER A 73 -3.43 9.91 13.72
C SER A 73 -1.91 9.78 13.89
N LYS A 74 -1.35 10.36 14.98
CA LYS A 74 0.07 10.22 15.32
C LYS A 74 0.48 8.75 15.51
N GLN A 75 -0.41 7.92 16.05
CA GLN A 75 -0.16 6.50 16.27
C GLN A 75 -0.06 5.73 14.95
N GLN A 76 -0.95 5.99 13.98
CA GLN A 76 -0.87 5.37 12.66
C GLN A 76 0.42 5.73 11.92
N ARG A 77 0.87 6.98 12.04
CA ARG A 77 2.15 7.44 11.44
C ARG A 77 3.35 6.69 11.99
N LEU A 78 3.46 6.61 13.32
CA LEU A 78 4.55 5.85 13.95
C LEU A 78 4.44 4.33 13.70
N ALA A 79 3.23 3.85 13.44
CA ALA A 79 2.97 2.46 13.13
C ALA A 79 3.31 2.11 11.68
N SER A 80 3.12 3.02 10.72
CA SER A 80 3.41 2.78 9.29
C SER A 80 4.90 2.66 8.99
N GLU A 81 5.73 3.29 9.82
CA GLU A 81 7.20 3.13 9.84
C GLU A 81 7.65 1.80 10.48
N ARG A 82 6.72 0.95 10.91
CA ARG A 82 7.03 -0.32 11.59
C ARG A 82 6.33 -1.50 10.90
N PRO A 83 7.08 -2.50 10.43
CA PRO A 83 6.56 -3.58 9.58
C PRO A 83 5.32 -4.29 10.12
N TYR A 84 5.17 -4.44 11.43
CA TYR A 84 4.09 -5.22 12.05
C TYR A 84 3.04 -4.40 12.78
N ARG A 85 3.09 -3.07 12.67
CA ARG A 85 2.24 -2.18 13.49
C ARG A 85 1.15 -1.50 12.65
N HIS A 86 1.27 -1.50 11.33
CA HIS A 86 0.28 -0.92 10.42
C HIS A 86 -0.13 -1.92 9.35
N ASN A 87 -1.45 -2.10 9.20
CA ASN A 87 -2.01 -2.90 8.13
C ASN A 87 -2.23 -1.97 6.94
N TRP A 88 -1.27 -1.99 6.02
CA TRP A 88 -1.35 -1.20 4.79
C TRP A 88 -2.55 -1.62 3.96
N THR A 89 -3.26 -0.63 3.44
CA THR A 89 -4.38 -0.83 2.52
C THR A 89 -3.99 -0.47 1.09
N LEU A 90 -4.77 -0.96 0.14
CA LEU A 90 -4.52 -0.66 -1.27
C LEU A 90 -4.64 0.84 -1.56
N GLY A 91 -5.64 1.51 -0.98
CA GLY A 91 -5.79 2.95 -1.12
C GLY A 91 -4.61 3.74 -0.54
N GLU A 92 -4.02 3.29 0.57
CA GLU A 92 -2.80 3.87 1.12
C GLU A 92 -1.60 3.69 0.18
N LEU A 93 -1.44 2.51 -0.42
CA LEU A 93 -0.39 2.24 -1.42
C LEU A 93 -0.55 3.11 -2.68
N GLU A 94 -1.78 3.27 -3.18
CA GLU A 94 -2.06 4.14 -4.34
C GLU A 94 -1.71 5.60 -4.05
N ARG A 95 -2.13 6.10 -2.87
CA ARG A 95 -1.79 7.46 -2.43
C ARG A 95 -0.29 7.61 -2.22
N PHE A 96 0.39 6.58 -1.73
CA PHE A 96 1.83 6.63 -1.53
C PHE A 96 2.61 6.67 -2.86
N ALA A 97 2.25 5.82 -3.83
CA ALA A 97 2.82 5.88 -5.17
C ALA A 97 2.61 7.26 -5.82
N ARG A 98 1.41 7.82 -5.69
CA ARG A 98 1.08 9.17 -6.17
C ARG A 98 1.92 10.24 -5.49
N TYR A 99 2.11 10.15 -4.18
CA TYR A 99 2.93 11.08 -3.41
C TYR A 99 4.39 11.08 -3.90
N LEU A 100 4.94 9.89 -4.15
CA LEU A 100 6.29 9.72 -4.67
C LEU A 100 6.41 10.05 -6.17
N ASN A 101 5.30 10.38 -6.84
CA ASN A 101 5.22 10.58 -8.28
C ASN A 101 5.76 9.38 -9.09
N VAL A 102 5.48 8.16 -8.61
CA VAL A 102 5.89 6.90 -9.26
C VAL A 102 4.65 6.19 -9.82
N PRO A 103 4.69 5.64 -11.05
CA PRO A 103 3.61 4.81 -11.56
C PRO A 103 3.31 3.64 -10.62
N PHE A 104 2.04 3.41 -10.32
CA PHE A 104 1.62 2.42 -9.32
C PHE A 104 2.17 1.01 -9.59
N ALA A 105 2.22 0.58 -10.86
CA ALA A 105 2.79 -0.70 -11.24
C ALA A 105 4.29 -0.83 -10.89
N ASP A 106 5.07 0.23 -11.08
CA ASP A 106 6.50 0.23 -10.76
C ASP A 106 6.73 0.29 -9.25
N PHE A 107 5.89 1.03 -8.53
CA PHE A 107 5.89 1.03 -7.08
C PHE A 107 5.59 -0.35 -6.51
N CYS A 108 4.56 -1.03 -7.03
CA CYS A 108 4.26 -2.40 -6.66
C CYS A 108 5.41 -3.36 -6.99
N ARG A 109 6.06 -3.25 -8.16
CA ARG A 109 7.26 -4.05 -8.45
C ARG A 109 8.31 -3.87 -7.37
N LYS A 110 8.64 -2.63 -7.00
CA LYS A 110 9.65 -2.34 -5.95
C LYS A 110 9.32 -2.95 -4.59
N ILE A 111 8.04 -3.04 -4.24
CA ILE A 111 7.60 -3.57 -2.95
C ILE A 111 7.52 -5.09 -2.96
N PHE A 112 7.00 -5.67 -4.06
CA PHE A 112 6.72 -7.10 -4.17
C PHE A 112 7.86 -7.94 -4.80
N SER A 113 8.88 -7.34 -5.44
CA SER A 113 10.08 -8.03 -5.96
C SER A 113 11.24 -7.95 -5.00
#